data_AF-A0A7L4KHM2-F1
#
_entry.id   AF-A0A7L4KHM2-F1
#
_cell.length_a   1.000
_cell.length_b   1.000
_cell.length_c   1.000
_cell.angle_alpha   90.00
_cell.angle_beta   90.00
_cell.angle_gamma   90.00
#
_symmetry.space_group_name_H-M   'P 1'
#
loop_
_entity.id
_entity.type
_entity.pdbx_description
1 polymer ?
#
loop_
_entity_poly.entity_id
_entity_poly.type
_entity_poly.pdbx_seq_one_letter_code
_entity_poly.pdbx_strand_id
1 'polypeptide(L)' 'MPPDRCRLRGPEESHPPELWAAVRDEEEEEEEEEGSGPGAPCALRPLLARAGPLSQAEGSAYVEL' A
#
# COMPACT_ATOMS: atom_id res chain seq x y z
N MET A 1 16.35 -19.25 4.28
CA MET A 1 15.07 -19.97 4.52
C MET A 1 15.02 -21.15 3.55
N PRO A 2 14.57 -22.35 3.96
CA PRO A 2 14.38 -23.45 3.01
C PRO A 2 13.38 -23.05 1.92
N PRO A 3 13.53 -23.55 0.68
CA PRO A 3 12.64 -23.18 -0.41
C PRO A 3 11.20 -23.63 -0.11
N ASP A 4 10.26 -22.70 -0.26
CA ASP A 4 8.84 -22.99 -0.08
C ASP A 4 8.39 -24.00 -1.14
N ARG A 5 7.92 -25.16 -0.69
CA ARG A 5 7.45 -26.25 -1.56
C ARG A 5 5.98 -26.07 -1.96
N CYS A 6 5.26 -25.16 -1.32
CA CYS A 6 3.83 -24.91 -1.52
C CYS A 6 3.56 -23.73 -2.46
N ARG A 7 4.59 -22.99 -2.89
CA ARG A 7 4.49 -21.86 -3.81
C ARG A 7 5.24 -22.15 -5.10
N LEU A 8 4.91 -21.36 -6.13
CA LEU A 8 5.68 -21.33 -7.37
C LEU A 8 7.12 -20.90 -7.07
N ARG A 9 8.08 -21.57 -7.69
CA ARG A 9 9.50 -21.26 -7.54
C ARG A 9 9.85 -20.10 -8.45
N GLY A 10 9.98 -18.92 -7.85
CA GLY A 10 10.58 -17.75 -8.48
C GLY A 10 12.12 -17.84 -8.52
N PRO A 11 12.78 -16.77 -8.95
CA PRO A 11 14.23 -16.65 -8.80
C PRO A 11 14.63 -16.72 -7.31
N GLU A 12 15.87 -17.13 -7.06
CA GLU A 12 16.44 -17.18 -5.71
C GLU A 12 16.56 -15.78 -5.10
N GLU A 13 16.86 -14.78 -5.96
CA GLU A 13 16.98 -13.38 -5.59
C GLU A 13 16.15 -12.51 -6.53
N SER A 14 15.41 -11.56 -5.95
CA SER A 14 14.72 -10.49 -6.65
C SER A 14 14.81 -9.24 -5.79
N HIS A 15 15.35 -8.18 -6.35
CA HIS A 15 15.53 -6.91 -5.66
C HIS A 15 14.47 -5.90 -6.16
N PRO A 16 13.83 -5.16 -5.24
CA PRO A 16 12.85 -4.14 -5.60
C PRO A 16 13.52 -2.94 -6.30
N PRO A 17 12.93 -2.38 -7.37
CA PRO A 17 13.54 -1.33 -8.19
C PRO A 17 13.86 -0.03 -7.41
N GLU A 18 13.15 0.23 -6.31
CA GLU A 18 13.32 1.37 -5.42
C GLU A 18 14.74 1.45 -4.84
N LEU A 19 15.46 0.33 -4.74
CA LEU A 19 16.87 0.30 -4.31
C LEU A 19 17.81 1.04 -5.27
N TRP A 20 17.36 1.26 -6.50
CA TRP A 20 18.12 1.94 -7.56
C TRP A 20 17.41 3.14 -8.13
N ALA A 21 16.20 3.46 -7.65
CA ALA A 21 15.59 4.75 -7.89
C ALA A 21 16.53 5.80 -7.27
N ALA A 22 17.02 6.72 -8.10
CA ALA A 22 17.66 7.92 -7.57
C ALA A 22 16.60 8.66 -6.77
N VAL A 23 16.91 9.10 -5.54
CA VAL A 23 16.03 9.94 -4.73
C VAL A 23 15.69 11.19 -5.53
N ARG A 24 14.57 11.11 -6.22
CA ARG A 24 13.93 12.15 -6.99
C ARG A 24 12.48 11.76 -6.81
N ASP A 25 11.72 12.66 -6.23
CA ASP A 25 10.34 12.48 -5.77
C ASP A 25 10.17 12.29 -4.26
N GLU A 26 10.87 13.12 -3.48
CA GLU A 26 10.21 13.68 -2.29
C GLU A 26 9.14 14.73 -2.69
N GLU A 27 9.05 15.12 -3.98
CA GLU A 27 8.10 16.11 -4.51
C GLU A 27 6.95 15.52 -5.36
N GLU A 28 7.07 14.30 -5.94
CA GLU A 28 5.93 13.67 -6.68
C GLU A 28 5.12 12.68 -5.82
N GLU A 29 5.62 12.24 -4.67
CA GLU A 29 4.78 11.56 -3.65
C GLU A 29 3.83 12.54 -2.92
N GLU A 30 4.07 13.86 -3.02
CA GLU A 30 3.18 14.88 -2.43
C GLU A 30 1.82 15.01 -3.13
N GLU A 31 1.63 14.48 -4.36
CA GLU A 31 0.32 14.48 -5.03
C GLU A 31 -0.53 13.24 -4.70
N GLU A 32 0.05 12.13 -4.22
CA GLU A 32 -0.71 11.01 -3.63
C GLU A 32 -0.80 11.11 -2.08
N GLU A 33 0.12 11.85 -1.45
CA GLU A 33 0.01 12.34 -0.07
C GLU A 33 -0.45 13.81 -0.04
N GLU A 34 -1.73 14.09 -0.32
CA GLU A 34 -2.40 15.29 0.23
C GLU A 34 -2.39 15.18 1.77
N GLY A 35 -1.26 15.48 2.39
CA GLY A 35 -1.02 15.24 3.80
C GLY A 35 0.43 15.44 4.27
N SER A 36 1.43 15.50 3.38
CA SER A 36 2.84 15.66 3.77
C SER A 36 3.28 17.12 4.04
N GLY A 37 2.39 18.10 3.89
CA GLY A 37 2.55 19.42 4.52
C GLY A 37 2.18 19.39 6.01
N PRO A 38 2.39 20.46 6.81
CA PRO A 38 1.81 20.56 8.14
C PRO A 38 0.29 20.64 8.02
N GLY A 39 -0.36 19.48 7.83
CA GLY A 39 -1.80 19.34 7.85
C GLY A 39 -2.32 19.89 9.17
N ALA A 40 -3.49 20.53 9.14
CA ALA A 40 -4.12 20.97 10.38
C ALA A 40 -4.17 19.76 11.33
N PRO A 41 -3.90 19.92 12.64
CA PRO A 41 -3.82 18.80 13.58
C PRO A 41 -5.12 17.97 13.68
N CYS A 42 -6.19 18.41 13.02
CA CYS A 42 -7.49 17.76 12.94
C CYS A 42 -7.99 17.58 11.48
N ALA A 43 -7.15 17.80 10.47
CA ALA A 43 -7.50 17.50 9.08
C ALA A 43 -7.55 15.97 8.90
N LEU A 44 -8.68 15.47 8.41
CA LEU A 44 -8.87 14.06 8.13
C LEU A 44 -8.90 13.85 6.61
N ARG A 45 -8.19 12.83 6.13
CA ARG A 45 -8.32 12.37 4.74
C ARG A 45 -9.75 11.85 4.49
N PRO A 46 -10.31 12.06 3.29
CA PRO A 46 -11.60 11.48 2.92
C PRO A 46 -11.61 9.96 3.12
N LEU A 47 -12.62 9.45 3.81
CA LEU A 47 -12.75 8.02 4.10
C LEU A 47 -13.79 7.37 3.18
N LEU A 48 -13.39 6.36 2.41
CA LEU A 48 -14.30 5.44 1.75
C LEU A 48 -14.40 4.14 2.55
N ALA A 49 -15.55 3.89 3.18
CA ALA A 49 -15.81 2.67 3.94
C ALA A 49 -17.00 1.89 3.34
N ARG A 50 -16.79 0.59 3.09
CA ARG A 50 -17.83 -0.32 2.57
C ARG A 50 -17.86 -1.62 3.39
N ALA A 51 -19.05 -2.07 3.76
CA ALA A 51 -19.26 -3.36 4.42
C ALA A 51 -19.79 -4.42 3.43
N GLY A 52 -19.41 -5.67 3.65
CA GLY A 52 -19.82 -6.82 2.86
C GLY A 52 -19.27 -6.92 1.42
N PRO A 53 -18.04 -6.45 1.07
CA PRO A 53 -17.54 -6.57 -0.30
C PRO A 53 -17.32 -8.03 -0.77
N LEU A 54 -17.07 -8.97 0.16
CA LEU A 54 -16.78 -10.35 -0.16
C LEU A 54 -18.00 -11.24 0.08
N SER A 55 -18.44 -11.94 -0.96
CA SER A 55 -19.61 -12.85 -0.91
C SER A 55 -19.32 -14.21 -0.27
N GLN A 56 -18.04 -14.59 -0.15
CA GLN A 56 -17.61 -15.87 0.42
C GLN A 56 -17.36 -15.81 1.93
N ALA A 57 -17.44 -14.63 2.53
CA ALA A 57 -17.20 -14.41 3.95
C ALA A 57 -18.53 -14.13 4.67
N GLU A 58 -18.66 -14.60 5.91
CA GLU A 58 -19.82 -14.28 6.77
C GLU A 58 -19.93 -12.77 7.04
N GLY A 59 -18.78 -12.08 7.10
CA GLY A 59 -18.68 -10.63 7.16
C GLY A 59 -17.36 -10.15 6.56
N SER A 60 -17.38 -9.00 5.90
CA SER A 60 -16.19 -8.37 5.31
C SER A 60 -16.32 -6.85 5.31
N ALA A 61 -15.21 -6.14 5.18
CA ALA A 61 -15.18 -4.69 5.04
C ALA A 61 -14.02 -4.27 4.13
N TYR A 62 -14.18 -3.11 3.49
CA TYR A 62 -13.16 -2.43 2.70
C TYR A 62 -13.07 -0.98 3.15
N VAL A 63 -11.83 -0.50 3.29
CA VAL A 63 -11.50 0.85 3.74
C VAL A 63 -10.39 1.40 2.86
N GLU A 64 -10.60 2.60 2.34
CA GLU A 64 -9.63 3.39 1.57
C GLU A 64 -9.59 4.80 2.17
N LEU A 65 -8.37 5.33 2.32
CA LEU A 65 -8.03 6.58 3.00
C LEU A 65 -7.12 7.41 2.10
#